data_AF-A0A653QQC4-F1
#
_entry.id   AF-A0A653QQC4-F1
#
_cell.length_a   1.000
_cell.length_b   1.000
_cell.length_c   1.000
_cell.angle_alpha   90.00
_cell.angle_beta   90.00
_cell.angle_gamma   90.00
#
_symmetry.space_group_name_H-M   'P 1'
#
loop_
_entity.id
_entity.type
_entity.pdbx_description
1 polymer ?
#
loop_
_entity_poly.entity_id
_entity_poly.type
_entity_poly.pdbx_seq_one_letter_code
_entity_poly.pdbx_strand_id
1 'polypeptide(L)'
;MAWDLSVAEAKDVYLTESDLWRFTQQFLMNASHTTTYKHVLMKALLECTTELNESGVVSFHQIAKHVTKIYWNLIVKHGLTQMNQLGKQSAVENVMVSFQKEHNIPPVWNFDRLPEHQQNQLIRNVNQFYKKIRIRFFLSLF
;
A
#
# COMPACT_ATOMS: atom_id res chain seq x y z
N MET A 1 18.66 -3.39 17.08
CA MET A 1 18.14 -4.71 17.45
C MET A 1 16.93 -4.99 16.56
N ALA A 2 17.01 -6.01 15.71
CA ALA A 2 15.96 -6.36 14.75
C ALA A 2 15.17 -7.53 15.34
N TRP A 3 13.86 -7.36 15.50
CA TRP A 3 12.99 -8.43 15.98
C TRP A 3 12.82 -9.47 14.86
N ASP A 4 13.34 -10.67 15.08
CA ASP A 4 13.11 -11.84 14.23
C ASP A 4 11.79 -12.49 14.67
N LEU A 5 10.69 -12.00 14.10
CA LEU A 5 9.37 -12.59 14.27
C LEU A 5 8.91 -13.13 12.92
N SER A 6 9.32 -14.36 12.64
CA SER A 6 8.90 -15.15 11.49
C SER A 6 7.44 -15.62 11.57
N VAL A 7 6.78 -15.42 12.72
CA VAL A 7 5.41 -15.83 12.99
C VAL A 7 4.69 -14.74 13.80
N ALA A 8 3.51 -14.31 13.33
CA ALA A 8 2.57 -13.53 14.12
C ALA A 8 1.32 -14.38 14.34
N GLU A 9 1.03 -14.73 15.59
CA GLU A 9 -0.18 -15.46 15.96
C GLU A 9 -1.37 -14.49 15.95
N ALA A 10 -2.37 -14.79 15.12
CA ALA A 10 -3.66 -14.10 15.21
C ALA A 10 -4.35 -14.56 16.50
N LYS A 11 -4.46 -13.67 17.48
CA LYS A 11 -5.20 -13.95 18.72
C LYS A 11 -6.70 -13.80 18.44
N ASP A 12 -7.46 -14.84 18.74
CA ASP A 12 -8.91 -14.88 18.57
C ASP A 12 -9.62 -14.16 19.74
N VAL A 13 -9.29 -12.88 19.91
CA VAL A 13 -9.89 -12.03 20.96
C VAL A 13 -11.06 -11.29 20.33
N TYR A 14 -12.23 -11.40 20.96
CA TYR A 14 -13.38 -10.59 20.58
C TYR A 14 -13.08 -9.10 20.81
N LEU A 15 -13.11 -8.30 19.74
CA LEU A 15 -12.84 -6.87 19.79
C LEU A 15 -14.14 -6.08 19.84
N THR A 16 -14.23 -5.13 20.78
CA THR A 16 -15.34 -4.16 20.77
C THR A 16 -15.10 -3.05 19.76
N GLU A 17 -16.15 -2.32 19.38
CA GLU A 17 -16.03 -1.13 18.51
C GLU A 17 -15.05 -0.09 19.08
N SER A 18 -15.10 0.13 20.40
CA SER A 18 -14.16 1.03 21.10
C SER A 18 -12.71 0.55 20.98
N ASP A 19 -12.46 -0.77 21.03
CA ASP A 19 -11.12 -1.32 20.84
C ASP A 19 -10.65 -1.13 19.40
N LEU A 20 -11.52 -1.37 18.41
CA LEU A 20 -11.23 -1.14 17.00
C LEU A 20 -10.87 0.34 16.74
N TRP A 21 -11.63 1.26 17.32
CA TRP A 21 -11.36 2.69 17.20
C TRP A 21 -10.02 3.06 17.86
N ARG A 22 -9.76 2.56 19.07
CA ARG A 22 -8.50 2.79 19.78
C ARG A 22 -7.30 2.30 18.96
N PHE A 23 -7.36 1.08 18.41
CA PHE A 23 -6.26 0.54 17.60
C PHE A 23 -6.06 1.33 16.31
N THR A 24 -7.14 1.76 15.66
CA THR A 24 -7.06 2.59 14.46
C THR A 24 -6.38 3.93 14.77
N GLN A 25 -6.78 4.59 15.85
CA GLN A 25 -6.17 5.84 16.29
C GLN A 25 -4.70 5.66 16.67
N GLN A 26 -4.38 4.59 17.42
CA GLN A 26 -2.99 4.27 17.78
C GLN A 26 -2.12 4.03 16.54
N PHE A 27 -2.65 3.31 15.55
CA PHE A 27 -1.96 3.06 14.29
C PHE A 27 -1.69 4.36 13.52
N LEU A 28 -2.68 5.27 13.43
CA LEU A 28 -2.54 6.53 12.71
C LEU A 28 -1.60 7.50 13.42
N MET A 29 -1.67 7.60 14.76
CA MET A 29 -0.92 8.58 15.55
C MET A 29 0.51 8.15 15.84
N ASN A 30 0.77 6.84 16.01
CA ASN A 30 2.10 6.33 16.40
C ASN A 30 2.88 5.75 15.22
N ALA A 31 2.35 5.83 13.99
CA ALA A 31 3.08 5.40 12.82
C ALA A 31 4.31 6.29 12.57
N SER A 32 5.52 5.74 12.74
CA SER A 32 6.74 6.37 12.22
C SER A 32 6.57 6.78 10.74
N HIS A 33 6.57 8.08 10.47
CA HIS A 33 6.21 8.68 9.18
C HIS A 33 7.40 8.80 8.22
N THR A 34 8.26 7.77 8.13
CA THR A 34 9.40 7.83 7.20
C THR A 34 8.95 7.76 5.73
N THR A 35 7.80 7.11 5.49
CA THR A 35 7.23 6.84 4.16
C THR A 35 5.70 6.80 4.22
N THR A 36 5.04 7.07 3.09
CA THR A 36 3.56 7.18 2.99
C THR A 36 2.82 5.83 2.91
N TYR A 37 3.53 4.69 2.88
CA TYR A 37 2.91 3.39 2.59
C TYR A 37 1.84 2.95 3.57
N LYS A 38 1.95 3.35 4.85
CA LYS A 38 0.94 3.03 5.88
C LYS A 38 -0.40 3.70 5.58
N HIS A 39 -0.37 4.98 5.20
CA HIS A 39 -1.56 5.74 4.82
C HIS A 39 -2.16 5.23 3.50
N VAL A 40 -1.31 4.93 2.51
CA VAL A 40 -1.77 4.38 1.23
C VAL A 40 -2.40 3.00 1.42
N LEU A 41 -1.82 2.14 2.26
CA LEU A 41 -2.39 0.83 2.57
C LEU A 41 -3.74 0.96 3.27
N MET A 42 -3.87 1.84 4.28
CA MET A 42 -5.14 2.08 4.97
C MET A 42 -6.21 2.58 4.00
N LYS A 43 -5.88 3.57 3.15
CA LYS A 43 -6.80 4.07 2.13
C LYS A 43 -7.22 2.96 1.16
N ALA A 44 -6.29 2.13 0.71
CA ALA A 44 -6.61 1.02 -0.20
C ALA A 44 -7.52 -0.03 0.46
N LEU A 45 -7.32 -0.33 1.74
CA LEU A 45 -8.20 -1.23 2.49
C LEU A 45 -9.63 -0.67 2.59
N LEU A 46 -9.76 0.65 2.85
CA LEU A 46 -11.06 1.33 2.85
C LEU A 46 -11.71 1.33 1.45
N GLU A 47 -10.94 1.50 0.38
CA GLU A 47 -11.51 1.40 -0.98
C GLU A 47 -11.97 -0.03 -1.29
N CYS A 48 -11.27 -1.06 -0.79
CA CYS A 48 -11.70 -2.45 -0.94
C CYS A 48 -13.02 -2.74 -0.24
N THR A 49 -13.39 -2.04 0.85
CA THR A 49 -14.66 -2.32 1.56
C THR A 49 -15.88 -2.05 0.70
N THR A 50 -15.77 -1.15 -0.28
CA THR A 50 -16.83 -0.84 -1.25
C THR A 50 -17.02 -1.91 -2.31
N GLU A 51 -16.04 -2.81 -2.47
CA GLU A 51 -16.00 -3.89 -3.46
C GLU A 51 -16.12 -5.27 -2.80
N LEU A 52 -16.46 -5.32 -1.51
CA LEU A 52 -16.60 -6.56 -0.76
C LEU A 52 -17.80 -7.37 -1.24
N ASN A 53 -17.57 -8.67 -1.40
CA ASN A 53 -18.64 -9.65 -1.55
C ASN A 53 -19.28 -9.97 -0.19
N GLU A 54 -20.37 -10.73 -0.20
CA GLU A 54 -21.10 -11.14 1.01
C GLU A 54 -20.22 -11.91 2.03
N SER A 55 -19.10 -12.51 1.59
CA SER A 55 -18.18 -13.20 2.47
C SER A 55 -17.16 -12.29 3.17
N GLY A 56 -17.08 -11.01 2.80
CA GLY A 56 -16.18 -10.04 3.43
C GLY A 56 -14.69 -10.30 3.17
N VAL A 57 -14.36 -11.14 2.18
CA VAL A 57 -12.96 -11.55 1.92
C VAL A 57 -12.31 -10.62 0.92
N VAL A 58 -11.19 -10.01 1.30
CA VAL A 58 -10.34 -9.21 0.42
C VAL A 58 -9.07 -9.97 0.06
N SER A 59 -8.78 -10.09 -1.24
CA SER A 59 -7.52 -10.64 -1.72
C SER A 59 -6.40 -9.59 -1.72
N PHE A 60 -5.16 -10.02 -1.51
CA PHE A 60 -3.99 -9.14 -1.67
C PHE A 60 -3.89 -8.53 -3.07
N HIS A 61 -4.41 -9.21 -4.10
CA HIS A 61 -4.45 -8.67 -5.45
C HIS A 61 -5.38 -7.45 -5.54
N GLN A 62 -6.57 -7.51 -4.94
CA GLN A 62 -7.49 -6.37 -4.86
C GLN A 62 -6.86 -5.19 -4.11
N ILE A 63 -6.22 -5.43 -2.96
CA ILE A 63 -5.51 -4.38 -2.22
C ILE A 63 -4.40 -3.77 -3.09
N ALA A 64 -3.59 -4.62 -3.73
CA ALA A 64 -2.49 -4.16 -4.57
C ALA A 64 -2.96 -3.32 -5.76
N LYS A 65 -4.13 -3.63 -6.34
CA LYS A 65 -4.76 -2.82 -7.39
C LYS A 65 -5.04 -1.40 -6.90
N HIS A 66 -5.72 -1.25 -5.76
CA HIS A 66 -6.04 0.05 -5.17
C HIS A 66 -4.79 0.83 -4.78
N VAL A 67 -3.85 0.18 -4.12
CA VAL A 67 -2.54 0.75 -3.79
C VAL A 67 -1.81 1.28 -5.04
N THR A 68 -1.78 0.48 -6.11
CA THR A 68 -1.11 0.85 -7.37
C THR A 68 -1.73 2.11 -7.96
N LYS A 69 -3.07 2.18 -7.98
CA LYS A 69 -3.82 3.33 -8.48
C LYS A 69 -3.57 4.59 -7.66
N ILE A 70 -3.55 4.48 -6.33
CA ILE A 70 -3.23 5.62 -5.43
C ILE A 70 -1.82 6.12 -5.72
N TYR A 71 -0.83 5.23 -5.75
CA TYR A 71 0.55 5.63 -5.98
C TYR A 71 0.80 6.21 -7.37
N TRP A 72 0.16 5.66 -8.39
CA TRP A 72 0.22 6.22 -9.74
C TRP A 72 -0.20 7.69 -9.74
N ASN A 73 -1.33 7.99 -9.09
CA ASN A 73 -1.81 9.37 -8.98
C ASN A 73 -0.85 10.26 -8.19
N LEU A 74 -0.35 9.80 -7.04
CA LEU A 74 0.55 10.60 -6.20
C LEU A 74 1.89 10.87 -6.90
N ILE A 75 2.52 9.83 -7.46
CA ILE A 75 3.88 9.90 -7.98
C ILE A 75 3.89 10.36 -9.43
N VAL A 76 3.19 9.67 -10.33
CA VAL A 76 3.30 9.91 -11.78
C VAL A 76 2.52 11.17 -12.18
N LYS A 77 1.29 11.30 -11.69
CA LYS A 77 0.42 12.44 -12.06
C LYS A 77 0.76 13.72 -11.30
N HIS A 78 1.08 13.60 -10.01
CA HIS A 78 1.29 14.77 -9.14
C HIS A 78 2.75 15.00 -8.73
N GLY A 79 3.69 14.11 -9.07
CA GLY A 79 5.11 14.31 -8.80
C GLY A 79 5.47 14.30 -7.30
N LEU A 80 4.65 13.67 -6.46
CA LEU A 80 4.86 13.69 -5.00
C LEU A 80 5.89 12.65 -4.57
N THR A 81 6.89 13.08 -3.81
CA THR A 81 7.89 12.22 -3.17
C THR A 81 7.25 11.40 -2.05
N GLN A 82 7.58 10.11 -1.95
CA GLN A 82 6.99 9.21 -0.95
C GLN A 82 7.89 9.00 0.28
N MET A 83 8.94 9.80 0.40
CA MET A 83 9.87 9.85 1.53
C MET A 83 9.89 11.24 2.15
N ASN A 84 10.04 11.29 3.47
CA ASN A 84 10.24 12.55 4.20
C ASN A 84 11.70 13.05 4.16
N GLN A 85 12.57 12.44 3.34
CA GLN A 85 13.97 12.83 3.18
C GLN A 85 14.19 13.32 1.74
N LEU A 86 14.68 14.55 1.60
CA LEU A 86 15.08 15.11 0.31
C LEU A 86 16.17 14.23 -0.34
N GLY A 87 16.01 13.96 -1.64
CA GLY A 87 16.99 13.22 -2.44
C GLY A 87 16.95 11.69 -2.30
N LYS A 88 16.00 11.13 -1.52
CA LYS A 88 15.77 9.68 -1.49
C LYS A 88 14.41 9.33 -2.06
N GLN A 89 14.38 8.29 -2.88
CA GLN A 89 13.16 7.74 -3.44
C GLN A 89 12.79 6.46 -2.73
N SER A 90 11.50 6.28 -2.47
CA SER A 90 11.01 5.02 -1.93
C SER A 90 11.10 3.91 -2.98
N ALA A 91 11.14 2.65 -2.56
CA ALA A 91 11.17 1.53 -3.50
C ALA A 91 9.94 1.51 -4.44
N VAL A 92 8.76 1.88 -3.94
CA VAL A 92 7.54 1.95 -4.77
C VAL A 92 7.60 3.12 -5.77
N GLU A 93 8.22 4.24 -5.37
CA GLU A 93 8.46 5.38 -6.27
C GLU A 93 9.40 5.00 -7.40
N ASN A 94 10.49 4.27 -7.09
CA ASN A 94 11.39 3.75 -8.12
C ASN A 94 10.66 2.81 -9.09
N VAL A 95 9.79 1.93 -8.60
CA VAL A 95 8.98 1.05 -9.45
C VAL A 95 8.07 1.86 -10.37
N MET A 96 7.37 2.86 -9.85
CA MET A 96 6.46 3.70 -10.63
C MET A 96 7.18 4.51 -11.70
N VAL A 97 8.26 5.20 -11.33
CA VAL A 97 9.04 6.05 -12.24
C VAL A 97 9.74 5.20 -13.31
N SER A 98 10.30 4.05 -12.93
CA SER A 98 10.95 3.15 -13.89
C SER A 98 9.94 2.59 -14.89
N PHE A 99 8.77 2.16 -14.42
CA PHE A 99 7.70 1.66 -15.28
C PHE A 99 7.18 2.73 -16.25
N GLN A 100 6.98 3.96 -15.77
CA GLN A 100 6.58 5.08 -16.62
C GLN A 100 7.60 5.33 -17.74
N LYS A 101 8.90 5.34 -17.41
CA LYS A 101 9.99 5.57 -18.37
C LYS A 101 10.12 4.44 -19.37
N GLU A 102 10.08 3.19 -18.92
CA GLU A 102 10.18 1.99 -19.75
C GLU A 102 9.11 1.96 -20.85
N HIS A 103 7.88 2.36 -20.50
CA HIS A 103 6.74 2.36 -21.41
C HIS A 103 6.45 3.72 -22.06
N ASN A 104 7.29 4.74 -21.85
CA ASN A 104 7.11 6.11 -22.35
C ASN A 104 5.71 6.71 -22.06
N ILE A 105 5.20 6.49 -20.85
CA ILE A 105 3.83 6.87 -20.48
C ILE A 105 3.77 8.37 -20.13
N PRO A 106 2.83 9.15 -20.73
CA PRO A 106 2.64 10.55 -20.38
C PRO A 106 2.22 10.73 -18.91
N PRO A 107 2.79 11.69 -18.15
CA PRO A 107 2.48 11.88 -16.72
C PRO A 107 1.02 12.28 -16.46
N VAL A 108 0.34 12.86 -17.46
CA VAL A 108 -1.09 13.23 -17.39
C VAL A 108 -2.04 12.03 -17.45
N TRP A 109 -1.55 10.84 -17.77
CA TRP A 109 -2.41 9.66 -17.83
C TRP A 109 -2.77 9.16 -16.44
N ASN A 110 -4.07 8.93 -16.21
CA ASN A 110 -4.53 8.19 -15.05
C ASN A 110 -4.23 6.69 -15.25
N PHE A 111 -4.12 5.95 -14.15
CA PHE A 111 -3.86 4.50 -14.18
C PHE A 111 -4.85 3.73 -15.07
N ASP A 112 -6.14 4.10 -15.04
CA ASP A 112 -7.19 3.42 -15.83
C ASP A 112 -7.02 3.60 -17.35
N ARG A 113 -6.20 4.56 -17.81
CA ARG A 113 -5.89 4.76 -19.24
C ARG A 113 -4.79 3.83 -19.75
N LEU A 114 -4.07 3.15 -18.85
CA LEU A 114 -3.05 2.20 -19.25
C LEU A 114 -3.69 0.98 -19.90
N PRO A 115 -3.05 0.37 -20.93
CA PRO A 115 -3.46 -0.94 -21.43
C PRO A 115 -3.55 -1.97 -20.29
N GLU A 116 -4.51 -2.89 -20.37
CA GLU A 116 -4.77 -3.88 -19.31
C GLU A 116 -3.52 -4.72 -18.94
N HIS A 117 -2.72 -5.09 -19.94
CA HIS A 117 -1.47 -5.82 -19.70
C HIS A 117 -0.47 -5.00 -18.86
N GLN A 118 -0.35 -3.70 -19.11
CA GLN A 118 0.51 -2.78 -18.34
C GLN A 118 -0.04 -2.57 -16.93
N GLN A 119 -1.36 -2.42 -16.77
CA GLN A 119 -1.99 -2.35 -15.45
C GLN A 119 -1.66 -3.61 -14.63
N ASN A 120 -1.86 -4.78 -15.21
CA ASN A 120 -1.61 -6.06 -14.55
C ASN A 120 -0.13 -6.26 -14.20
N GLN A 121 0.78 -5.85 -15.08
CA GLN A 121 2.22 -5.88 -14.82
C GLN A 121 2.59 -4.97 -13.64
N LEU A 122 2.10 -3.74 -13.64
CA LEU A 122 2.41 -2.79 -12.57
C LEU A 122 1.84 -3.23 -11.22
N ILE A 123 0.60 -3.74 -11.20
CA ILE A 123 -0.02 -4.31 -9.99
C ILE A 123 0.83 -5.46 -9.44
N ARG A 124 1.35 -6.34 -10.31
CA ARG A 124 2.24 -7.45 -9.89
C ARG A 124 3.54 -6.91 -9.28
N ASN A 125 4.15 -5.91 -9.89
CA ASN A 125 5.39 -5.30 -9.40
C ASN A 125 5.19 -4.65 -8.02
N VAL A 126 4.09 -3.92 -7.83
CA VAL A 126 3.72 -3.33 -6.53
C VAL A 126 3.39 -4.41 -5.52
N ASN A 127 2.67 -5.47 -5.90
CA ASN A 127 2.32 -6.57 -5.01
C ASN A 127 3.57 -7.30 -4.46
N GLN A 128 4.65 -7.41 -5.24
CA GLN A 128 5.92 -7.97 -4.72
C GLN A 128 6.49 -7.14 -3.56
N PHE A 129 6.39 -5.81 -3.65
CA PHE A 129 6.80 -4.91 -2.56
C PHE A 129 5.92 -5.12 -1.31
N TYR A 130 4.60 -5.23 -1.49
CA TYR A 130 3.67 -5.43 -0.37
C TYR A 130 3.76 -6.82 0.26
N LYS A 131 4.05 -7.87 -0.53
CA LYS A 131 4.40 -9.19 0.02
C LYS A 131 5.63 -9.13 0.91
N LYS A 132 6.62 -8.30 0.57
CA LYS A 132 7.81 -8.06 1.39
C LYS A 132 7.49 -7.22 2.64
N ILE A 133 6.58 -6.24 2.53
CA ILE A 133 6.06 -5.46 3.67
C ILE A 133 5.20 -6.31 4.60
N ARG A 134 4.58 -7.41 4.14
CA ARG A 134 3.79 -8.34 4.97
C ARG A 134 4.54 -8.77 6.24
N ILE A 135 5.86 -8.92 6.14
CA ILE A 135 6.73 -9.25 7.27
C ILE A 135 6.84 -8.03 8.21
N ARG A 136 6.99 -6.81 7.67
CA ARG A 136 7.26 -5.58 8.43
C ARG A 136 6.03 -4.84 9.00
N PHE A 137 4.85 -4.95 8.37
CA PHE A 137 3.63 -4.27 8.85
C PHE A 137 3.09 -4.92 10.13
N PHE A 138 3.01 -6.25 10.15
CA PHE A 138 2.69 -7.03 11.34
C PHE A 138 3.69 -6.80 12.47
N LEU A 139 4.98 -6.67 12.15
CA LEU A 139 6.05 -6.31 13.10
C LEU A 139 5.93 -4.92 13.77
N SER A 140 5.02 -4.04 13.32
CA SER A 140 4.89 -2.67 13.87
C SER A 140 3.61 -2.40 14.66
N LEU A 141 2.70 -3.37 14.66
CA LEU A 141 1.45 -3.36 15.42
C LEU A 141 1.56 -4.20 16.72
N PHE A 142 2.69 -4.84 16.96
CA PHE A 142 3.01 -5.64 18.15
C PHE A 142 4.36 -5.21 18.74
#